data_AF-A0A965AD70-F1
#
_entry.id   AF-A0A965AD70-F1
#
_cell.length_a   1.000
_cell.length_b   1.000
_cell.length_c   1.000
_cell.angle_alpha   90.00
_cell.angle_beta   90.00
_cell.angle_gamma   90.00
#
_symmetry.space_group_name_H-M   'P 1'
#
loop_
_entity.id
_entity.type
_entity.pdbx_description
1 polymer ?
#
loop_
_entity_poly.entity_id
_entity_poly.type
_entity_poly.pdbx_seq_one_letter_code
_entity_poly.pdbx_strand_id
1 'polypeptide(L)'
;VIEGHVSLTDAGPEGPYGDHTGYYNATETFPVFTVSAITMRKDPIYLTTFTGRPPDEPSILGQSLNDVFIPLLVQQFPEIVDFWLPPEACSYRIAVVSIRKTYAGQAKRIMMGVWSYLKQFMYTKFVIVVDKDIDARKWEDVVWAISTNVDAARDVTMIENTPIDYLDFASPVEGLGSKMGIDATAKIGAETSREWGRKLRMSDDIIEEVTRKWREYGLPGDGRDIWTSTDR
;
A
#
# COMPACT_ATOMS: atom_id res chain seq x y z
N VAL A 1 32.99 5.74 7.41
CA VAL A 1 32.55 6.87 6.58
C VAL A 1 33.41 6.88 5.33
N ILE A 2 32.78 7.03 4.17
CA ILE A 2 33.47 7.16 2.88
C ILE A 2 33.31 8.62 2.45
N GLU A 3 34.41 9.33 2.25
CA GLU A 3 34.45 10.77 1.96
C GLU A 3 34.97 10.98 0.53
N GLY A 4 34.40 11.92 -0.22
CA GLY A 4 34.72 12.09 -1.64
C GLY A 4 33.86 13.13 -2.33
N HIS A 5 33.83 13.08 -3.65
CA HIS A 5 33.00 13.94 -4.49
C HIS A 5 32.33 13.15 -5.63
N VAL A 6 31.12 13.53 -5.99
CA VAL A 6 30.39 13.00 -7.15
C VAL A 6 30.77 13.84 -8.37
N SER A 7 31.18 13.21 -9.47
CA SER A 7 31.53 13.93 -10.70
C SER A 7 30.28 14.50 -11.38
N LEU A 8 30.40 15.71 -11.93
CA LEU A 8 29.35 16.32 -12.76
C LEU A 8 29.47 15.93 -14.23
N THR A 9 30.61 15.35 -14.63
CA THR A 9 30.95 15.06 -16.03
C THR A 9 31.30 13.61 -16.26
N ASP A 10 31.88 12.93 -15.26
CA ASP A 10 32.24 11.53 -15.37
C ASP A 10 31.08 10.65 -14.95
N ALA A 11 30.71 9.75 -15.84
CA ALA A 11 29.66 8.78 -15.61
C ALA A 11 30.13 7.40 -16.10
N GLY A 12 29.62 6.34 -15.47
CA GLY A 12 29.98 4.97 -15.78
C GLY A 12 28.74 4.07 -15.82
N PRO A 13 28.87 2.87 -16.40
CA PRO A 13 27.78 1.89 -16.39
C PRO A 13 27.52 1.38 -14.97
N GLU A 14 26.26 1.43 -14.55
CA GLU A 14 25.72 0.82 -13.33
C GLU A 14 24.83 -0.37 -13.74
N GLY A 15 24.83 -1.44 -12.94
CA GLY A 15 24.07 -2.65 -13.23
C GLY A 15 24.66 -3.54 -14.33
N PRO A 16 23.90 -4.56 -14.79
CA PRO A 16 22.54 -4.88 -14.35
C PRO A 16 22.54 -5.34 -12.88
N TYR A 17 21.52 -4.92 -12.13
CA TYR A 17 21.37 -5.28 -10.72
C TYR A 17 19.92 -5.70 -10.44
N GLY A 18 19.74 -6.70 -9.59
CA GLY A 18 18.42 -7.10 -9.12
C GLY A 18 17.91 -6.12 -8.08
N ASP A 19 16.66 -5.67 -8.19
CA ASP A 19 16.10 -4.69 -7.27
C ASP A 19 14.79 -5.15 -6.59
N HIS A 20 14.20 -4.24 -5.82
CA HIS A 20 12.95 -4.41 -5.07
C HIS A 20 11.72 -4.80 -5.91
N THR A 21 11.82 -4.75 -7.25
CA THR A 21 10.77 -5.28 -8.14
C THR A 21 10.84 -6.80 -8.26
N GLY A 22 11.97 -7.41 -7.90
CA GLY A 22 12.28 -8.81 -8.15
C GLY A 22 12.82 -9.09 -9.55
N TYR A 23 13.15 -8.04 -10.31
CA TYR A 23 13.72 -8.12 -11.66
C TYR A 23 15.12 -7.50 -11.71
N TYR A 24 15.85 -7.79 -12.80
CA TYR A 24 17.09 -7.09 -13.11
C TYR A 24 16.78 -5.79 -13.84
N ASN A 25 17.36 -4.68 -13.37
CA ASN A 25 17.37 -3.43 -14.12
C ASN A 25 18.40 -3.50 -15.25
N ALA A 26 18.13 -2.76 -16.33
CA ALA A 26 19.08 -2.61 -17.43
C ALA A 26 20.31 -1.80 -16.98
N THR A 27 21.41 -1.95 -17.72
CA THR A 27 22.59 -1.12 -17.49
C THR A 27 22.30 0.32 -17.91
N GLU A 28 22.51 1.27 -16.99
CA GLU A 28 22.36 2.70 -17.23
C GLU A 28 23.62 3.45 -16.83
N THR A 29 23.75 4.71 -17.27
CA THR A 29 24.94 5.53 -17.02
C THR A 29 24.69 6.48 -15.84
N PHE A 30 25.43 6.28 -14.74
CA PHE A 30 25.29 7.09 -13.53
C PHE A 30 26.59 7.84 -13.18
N PRO A 31 26.51 8.96 -12.43
CA PRO A 31 27.69 9.70 -11.99
C PRO A 31 28.67 8.85 -11.18
N VAL A 32 29.97 9.03 -11.43
CA VAL A 32 31.02 8.35 -10.66
C VAL A 32 31.29 9.09 -9.36
N PHE A 33 31.31 8.36 -8.25
CA PHE A 33 31.76 8.86 -6.96
C PHE A 33 33.24 8.54 -6.72
N THR A 34 34.08 9.56 -6.64
CA THR A 34 35.52 9.40 -6.38
C THR A 34 35.77 9.49 -4.88
N VAL A 35 36.23 8.38 -4.30
CA VAL A 35 36.61 8.30 -2.89
C VAL A 35 37.94 9.02 -2.67
N SER A 36 37.93 9.99 -1.75
CA SER A 36 39.11 10.75 -1.33
C SER A 36 39.68 10.28 0.02
N ALA A 37 38.82 9.76 0.92
CA ALA A 37 39.23 9.21 2.19
C ALA A 37 38.22 8.17 2.72
N ILE A 38 38.69 7.26 3.57
CA ILE A 38 37.86 6.32 4.33
C ILE A 38 38.25 6.43 5.80
N THR A 39 37.31 6.85 6.64
CA THR A 39 37.48 6.97 8.09
C THR A 39 36.64 5.93 8.82
N MET A 40 37.23 5.22 9.78
CA MET A 40 36.57 4.11 10.48
C MET A 40 36.99 3.98 11.95
N ARG A 41 36.16 3.28 12.74
CA ARG A 41 36.50 2.90 14.12
C ARG A 41 37.57 1.81 14.13
N LYS A 42 38.25 1.63 15.27
CA LYS A 42 39.37 0.67 15.43
C LYS A 42 38.99 -0.79 15.14
N ASP A 43 37.76 -1.17 15.45
CA ASP A 43 37.19 -2.49 15.17
C ASP A 43 35.87 -2.28 14.39
N PRO A 44 35.95 -2.15 13.05
CA PRO A 44 34.80 -1.76 12.24
C PRO A 44 33.90 -2.96 11.94
N ILE A 45 32.59 -2.72 11.96
CA ILE A 45 31.57 -3.65 11.45
C ILE A 45 31.08 -3.13 10.10
N TYR A 46 31.07 -3.99 9.08
CA TYR A 46 30.49 -3.67 7.77
C TYR A 46 29.02 -4.10 7.73
N LEU A 47 28.12 -3.13 7.90
CA LEU A 47 26.69 -3.36 7.78
C LEU A 47 26.30 -3.32 6.29
N THR A 48 25.63 -4.37 5.82
CA THR A 48 25.14 -4.47 4.44
C THR A 48 23.73 -5.06 4.44
N THR A 49 23.02 -4.82 3.35
CA THR A 49 21.73 -5.43 3.05
C THR A 49 21.71 -5.91 1.59
N PHE A 50 20.57 -6.43 1.14
CA PHE A 50 20.28 -6.74 -0.24
C PHE A 50 18.85 -6.29 -0.56
N THR A 51 18.53 -6.23 -1.85
CA THR A 51 17.16 -6.04 -2.32
C THR A 51 16.83 -7.11 -3.36
N GLY A 52 15.56 -7.41 -3.52
CA GLY A 52 15.07 -8.43 -4.44
C GLY A 52 13.56 -8.49 -4.45
N ARG A 53 13.00 -9.63 -4.83
CA ARG A 53 11.55 -9.80 -4.78
C ARG A 53 11.06 -9.67 -3.33
N PRO A 54 10.12 -8.76 -3.02
CA PRO A 54 9.66 -8.54 -1.66
C PRO A 54 8.91 -9.76 -1.11
N PRO A 55 8.90 -9.97 0.23
CA PRO A 55 9.45 -9.07 1.24
C PRO A 55 10.97 -9.17 1.41
N ASP A 56 11.66 -8.02 1.34
CA ASP A 56 13.08 -7.81 1.64
C ASP A 56 13.25 -6.80 2.81
N GLU A 57 14.47 -6.63 3.33
CA GLU A 57 14.71 -5.70 4.46
C GLU A 57 14.22 -4.27 4.16
N PRO A 58 14.51 -3.67 2.98
CA PRO A 58 13.95 -2.38 2.60
C PRO A 58 12.42 -2.32 2.64
N SER A 59 11.70 -3.38 2.22
CA SER A 59 10.24 -3.38 2.24
C SER A 59 9.66 -3.38 3.66
N ILE A 60 10.33 -4.05 4.62
CA ILE A 60 9.93 -4.04 6.04
C ILE A 60 10.21 -2.65 6.67
N LEU A 61 11.33 -2.03 6.32
CA LEU A 61 11.62 -0.65 6.72
C LEU A 61 10.59 0.32 6.14
N GLY A 62 10.24 0.17 4.85
CA GLY A 62 9.20 0.94 4.18
C GLY A 62 7.82 0.78 4.81
N GLN A 63 7.47 -0.45 5.21
CA GLN A 63 6.23 -0.72 5.92
C GLN A 63 6.15 0.04 7.25
N SER A 64 7.27 0.15 7.97
CA SER A 64 7.35 0.92 9.22
C SER A 64 7.17 2.43 8.98
N LEU A 65 7.54 2.93 7.80
CA LEU A 65 7.31 4.34 7.43
C LEU A 65 5.84 4.65 7.18
N ASN A 66 4.98 3.66 6.90
CA ASN A 66 3.53 3.90 6.80
C ASN A 66 2.97 4.49 8.10
N ASP A 67 3.46 4.05 9.26
CA ASP A 67 3.03 4.57 10.56
C ASP A 67 3.38 6.06 10.74
N VAL A 68 4.35 6.57 9.98
CA VAL A 68 4.72 8.00 9.94
C VAL A 68 3.84 8.78 8.97
N PHE A 69 3.47 8.19 7.83
CA PHE A 69 2.68 8.87 6.80
C PHE A 69 1.17 8.84 7.06
N ILE A 70 0.65 7.80 7.71
CA ILE A 70 -0.78 7.67 8.04
C ILE A 70 -1.28 8.90 8.81
N PRO A 71 -0.63 9.36 9.90
CA PRO A 71 -1.10 10.54 10.62
C PRO A 71 -1.19 11.81 9.75
N LEU A 72 -0.26 12.00 8.82
CA LEU A 72 -0.26 13.13 7.90
C LEU A 72 -1.42 13.06 6.90
N LEU A 73 -1.71 11.86 6.38
CA LEU A 73 -2.87 11.63 5.52
C LEU A 73 -4.18 11.83 6.28
N VAL A 74 -4.30 11.29 7.50
CA VAL A 74 -5.49 11.42 8.34
C VAL A 74 -5.75 12.88 8.73
N GLN A 75 -4.69 13.67 8.97
CA GLN A 75 -4.84 15.10 9.23
C GLN A 75 -5.53 15.84 8.07
N GLN A 76 -5.21 15.46 6.82
CA GLN A 76 -5.79 16.06 5.62
C GLN A 76 -7.13 15.43 5.22
N PHE A 77 -7.28 14.13 5.46
CA PHE A 77 -8.42 13.30 5.10
C PHE A 77 -8.89 12.53 6.34
N PRO A 78 -9.64 13.16 7.27
CA PRO A 78 -10.05 12.55 8.53
C PRO A 78 -10.96 11.33 8.37
N GLU A 79 -11.49 11.09 7.17
CA GLU A 79 -12.24 9.89 6.86
C GLU A 79 -11.36 8.63 6.71
N ILE A 80 -10.05 8.77 6.49
CA ILE A 80 -9.13 7.63 6.37
C ILE A 80 -8.99 6.97 7.74
N VAL A 81 -9.26 5.68 7.80
CA VAL A 81 -9.13 4.83 9.00
C VAL A 81 -7.78 4.14 9.02
N ASP A 82 -7.37 3.57 7.88
CA ASP A 82 -6.06 2.96 7.68
C ASP A 82 -5.60 3.19 6.24
N PHE A 83 -4.28 3.19 6.04
CA PHE A 83 -3.63 3.33 4.76
C PHE A 83 -2.45 2.37 4.72
N TRP A 84 -2.49 1.40 3.79
CA TRP A 84 -1.50 0.36 3.71
C TRP A 84 -0.88 0.29 2.33
N LEU A 85 0.46 0.24 2.29
CA LEU A 85 1.25 -0.11 1.12
C LEU A 85 1.80 -1.52 1.33
N PRO A 86 1.27 -2.54 0.63
CA PRO A 86 1.72 -3.92 0.76
C PRO A 86 3.19 -4.08 0.36
N PRO A 87 4.05 -4.69 1.19
CA PRO A 87 5.44 -5.02 0.82
C PRO A 87 5.53 -5.79 -0.51
N GLU A 88 4.67 -6.79 -0.70
CA GLU A 88 4.55 -7.62 -1.90
C GLU A 88 4.22 -6.83 -3.17
N ALA A 89 3.72 -5.60 -3.02
CA ALA A 89 3.46 -4.66 -4.11
C ALA A 89 4.64 -3.68 -4.32
N CYS A 90 5.86 -4.16 -4.12
CA CYS A 90 7.09 -3.39 -4.22
C CYS A 90 7.08 -2.13 -3.31
N SER A 91 6.46 -2.24 -2.14
CA SER A 91 6.35 -1.19 -1.10
C SER A 91 5.58 0.10 -1.46
N TYR A 92 5.28 0.38 -2.74
CA TYR A 92 4.59 1.64 -3.12
C TYR A 92 3.63 1.52 -4.31
N ARG A 93 3.62 0.41 -5.07
CA ARG A 93 2.89 0.35 -6.35
C ARG A 93 1.39 0.15 -6.19
N ILE A 94 0.95 -0.41 -5.06
CA ILE A 94 -0.46 -0.56 -4.67
C ILE A 94 -0.66 0.11 -3.31
N ALA A 95 -1.76 0.84 -3.15
CA ALA A 95 -2.27 1.29 -1.86
C ALA A 95 -3.67 0.73 -1.60
N VAL A 96 -3.91 0.29 -0.38
CA VAL A 96 -5.25 -0.03 0.14
C VAL A 96 -5.61 1.02 1.18
N VAL A 97 -6.76 1.67 1.00
CA VAL A 97 -7.21 2.77 1.84
C VAL A 97 -8.58 2.45 2.42
N SER A 98 -8.64 2.29 3.73
CA SER A 98 -9.89 2.06 4.45
C SER A 98 -10.48 3.39 4.90
N ILE A 99 -11.77 3.64 4.61
CA ILE A 99 -12.41 4.93 4.87
C ILE A 99 -13.77 4.81 5.58
N ARG A 100 -14.11 5.85 6.36
CA ARG A 100 -15.48 6.09 6.84
C ARG A 100 -16.27 6.84 5.77
N LYS A 101 -16.89 6.10 4.86
CA LYS A 101 -17.72 6.69 3.81
C LYS A 101 -18.98 7.33 4.39
N THR A 102 -19.27 8.55 3.94
CA THR A 102 -20.40 9.38 4.40
C THR A 102 -21.23 9.98 3.25
N TYR A 103 -20.69 9.99 2.02
CA TYR A 103 -21.41 10.47 0.83
C TYR A 103 -21.01 9.74 -0.45
N ALA A 104 -21.89 9.79 -1.45
CA ALA A 104 -21.70 9.19 -2.77
C ALA A 104 -20.49 9.80 -3.51
N GLY A 105 -19.62 8.97 -4.08
CA GLY A 105 -18.43 9.38 -4.83
C GLY A 105 -17.20 9.70 -3.96
N GLN A 106 -17.28 9.55 -2.64
CA GLN A 106 -16.18 9.88 -1.73
C GLN A 106 -14.89 9.10 -2.02
N ALA A 107 -14.99 7.83 -2.46
CA ALA A 107 -13.82 7.02 -2.80
C ALA A 107 -12.96 7.67 -3.90
N LYS A 108 -13.59 8.30 -4.90
CA LYS A 108 -12.86 9.02 -5.97
C LYS A 108 -12.08 10.22 -5.44
N ARG A 109 -12.62 10.96 -4.46
CA ARG A 109 -11.89 12.05 -3.79
C ARG A 109 -10.63 11.51 -3.13
N ILE A 110 -10.73 10.37 -2.46
CA ILE A 110 -9.60 9.73 -1.78
C ILE A 110 -8.55 9.25 -2.77
N MET A 111 -8.94 8.59 -3.87
CA MET A 111 -8.01 8.19 -4.94
C MET A 111 -7.18 9.38 -5.45
N MET A 112 -7.85 10.49 -5.77
CA MET A 112 -7.17 11.71 -6.23
C MET A 112 -6.27 12.31 -5.14
N GLY A 113 -6.69 12.24 -3.88
CA GLY A 113 -5.89 12.67 -2.73
C GLY A 113 -4.59 11.87 -2.61
N VAL A 114 -4.66 10.54 -2.70
CA VAL A 114 -3.49 9.66 -2.67
C VAL A 114 -2.50 10.02 -3.78
N TRP A 115 -2.98 10.24 -5.00
CA TRP A 115 -2.12 10.54 -6.14
C TRP A 115 -1.54 11.96 -6.19
N SER A 116 -2.02 12.88 -5.35
CA SER A 116 -1.66 14.31 -5.45
C SER A 116 -1.10 14.93 -4.18
N TYR A 117 -1.44 14.43 -2.99
CA TYR A 117 -1.12 15.13 -1.74
C TYR A 117 0.33 14.97 -1.31
N LEU A 118 0.82 13.73 -1.19
CA LEU A 118 2.20 13.43 -0.78
C LEU A 118 3.00 12.89 -1.95
N LYS A 119 4.22 13.41 -2.11
CA LYS A 119 5.12 13.02 -3.21
C LYS A 119 5.46 11.53 -3.20
N GLN A 120 5.52 10.93 -2.01
CA GLN A 120 5.81 9.52 -1.78
C GLN A 120 4.82 8.58 -2.47
N PHE A 121 3.58 9.03 -2.74
CA PHE A 121 2.52 8.21 -3.33
C PHE A 121 2.20 8.57 -4.78
N MET A 122 2.94 9.52 -5.37
CA MET A 122 2.71 9.97 -6.75
C MET A 122 2.89 8.86 -7.80
N TYR A 123 3.74 7.86 -7.51
CA TYR A 123 3.99 6.72 -8.39
C TYR A 123 3.16 5.47 -8.03
N THR A 124 2.30 5.54 -7.01
CA THR A 124 1.36 4.46 -6.71
C THR A 124 0.38 4.29 -7.86
N LYS A 125 0.44 3.13 -8.51
CA LYS A 125 -0.32 2.83 -9.72
C LYS A 125 -1.76 2.44 -9.41
N PHE A 126 -1.93 1.65 -8.36
CA PHE A 126 -3.22 1.08 -7.99
C PHE A 126 -3.66 1.59 -6.63
N VAL A 127 -4.87 2.10 -6.54
CA VAL A 127 -5.47 2.51 -5.26
C VAL A 127 -6.79 1.77 -5.09
N ILE A 128 -6.90 1.00 -4.01
CA ILE A 128 -8.11 0.26 -3.67
C ILE A 128 -8.72 0.94 -2.46
N VAL A 129 -9.94 1.45 -2.60
CA VAL A 129 -10.64 2.11 -1.49
C VAL A 129 -11.70 1.15 -0.94
N VAL A 130 -11.64 0.87 0.34
CA VAL A 130 -12.54 -0.05 1.07
C VAL A 130 -13.21 0.66 2.24
N ASP A 131 -14.30 0.09 2.76
CA ASP A 131 -14.98 0.63 3.93
C ASP A 131 -14.17 0.38 5.23
N LYS A 132 -14.50 1.15 6.28
CA LYS A 132 -13.87 1.10 7.60
C LYS A 132 -13.85 -0.28 8.28
N ASP A 133 -14.72 -1.19 7.85
CA ASP A 133 -14.90 -2.54 8.41
C ASP A 133 -14.15 -3.60 7.59
N ILE A 134 -13.37 -3.19 6.60
CA ILE A 134 -12.44 -4.03 5.86
C ILE A 134 -11.03 -3.78 6.42
N ASP A 135 -10.36 -4.85 6.87
CA ASP A 135 -8.95 -4.77 7.23
C ASP A 135 -8.10 -4.55 5.97
N ALA A 136 -7.56 -3.33 5.83
CA ALA A 136 -6.76 -2.94 4.69
C ALA A 136 -5.51 -3.82 4.52
N ARG A 137 -4.99 -4.41 5.61
CA ARG A 137 -3.74 -5.17 5.66
C ARG A 137 -3.94 -6.67 5.43
N LYS A 138 -5.17 -7.09 5.13
CA LYS A 138 -5.55 -8.50 4.93
C LYS A 138 -6.18 -8.69 3.56
N TRP A 139 -5.45 -9.35 2.65
CA TRP A 139 -5.89 -9.51 1.27
C TRP A 139 -7.21 -10.26 1.13
N GLU A 140 -7.50 -11.23 2.01
CA GLU A 140 -8.76 -11.96 1.98
C GLU A 140 -9.95 -11.01 2.11
N ASP A 141 -9.85 -10.01 2.99
CA ASP A 141 -10.91 -9.03 3.25
C ASP A 141 -10.99 -8.01 2.10
N VAL A 142 -9.84 -7.55 1.58
CA VAL A 142 -9.77 -6.62 0.45
C VAL A 142 -10.32 -7.26 -0.83
N VAL A 143 -9.93 -8.50 -1.14
CA VAL A 143 -10.42 -9.24 -2.30
C VAL A 143 -11.90 -9.55 -2.15
N TRP A 144 -12.37 -9.88 -0.94
CA TRP A 144 -13.80 -10.04 -0.67
C TRP A 144 -14.58 -8.75 -0.96
N ALA A 145 -14.10 -7.60 -0.48
CA ALA A 145 -14.71 -6.30 -0.76
C ALA A 145 -14.75 -6.00 -2.26
N ILE A 146 -13.65 -6.25 -2.99
CA ILE A 146 -13.62 -6.09 -4.45
C ILE A 146 -14.68 -7.00 -5.10
N SER A 147 -14.70 -8.28 -4.75
CA SER A 147 -15.58 -9.27 -5.40
C SER A 147 -17.08 -9.05 -5.15
N THR A 148 -17.44 -8.34 -4.08
CA THR A 148 -18.83 -8.17 -3.64
C THR A 148 -19.37 -6.77 -3.83
N ASN A 149 -18.52 -5.73 -3.79
CA ASN A 149 -18.95 -4.34 -3.83
C ASN A 149 -18.65 -3.62 -5.15
N VAL A 150 -17.92 -4.26 -6.08
CA VAL A 150 -17.44 -3.62 -7.32
C VAL A 150 -18.23 -4.11 -8.53
N ASP A 151 -18.81 -3.18 -9.27
CA ASP A 151 -19.09 -3.35 -10.69
C ASP A 151 -17.90 -2.85 -11.49
N ALA A 152 -17.29 -3.71 -12.31
CA ALA A 152 -16.00 -3.46 -12.91
C ALA A 152 -15.97 -2.20 -13.81
N ALA A 153 -17.04 -1.91 -14.54
CA ALA A 153 -17.08 -0.75 -15.42
C ALA A 153 -17.40 0.54 -14.67
N ARG A 154 -18.30 0.48 -13.69
CA ARG A 154 -18.76 1.65 -12.92
C ARG A 154 -17.73 2.12 -11.89
N ASP A 155 -17.08 1.18 -11.21
CA ASP A 155 -16.35 1.43 -9.96
C ASP A 155 -14.82 1.45 -10.14
N VAL A 156 -14.34 1.23 -11.36
CA VAL A 156 -12.93 1.39 -11.73
C VAL A 156 -12.72 2.75 -12.38
N THR A 157 -11.75 3.50 -11.87
CA THR A 157 -11.32 4.79 -12.42
C THR A 157 -9.94 4.66 -13.03
N MET A 158 -9.83 4.93 -14.33
CA MET A 158 -8.57 4.97 -15.06
C MET A 158 -8.15 6.42 -15.31
N ILE A 159 -6.88 6.74 -15.04
CA ILE A 159 -6.26 8.00 -15.45
C ILE A 159 -5.03 7.68 -16.28
N GLU A 160 -5.02 8.13 -17.53
CA GLU A 160 -3.92 7.92 -18.46
C GLU A 160 -2.92 9.08 -18.40
N ASN A 161 -1.71 8.86 -18.94
CA ASN A 161 -0.67 9.88 -19.11
C ASN A 161 -0.26 10.56 -17.78
N THR A 162 -0.09 9.75 -16.74
CA THR A 162 0.37 10.18 -15.42
C THR A 162 1.85 9.85 -15.22
N PRO A 163 2.58 10.60 -14.36
CA PRO A 163 3.97 10.27 -14.01
C PRO A 163 4.07 8.89 -13.35
N ILE A 164 5.02 8.08 -13.80
CA ILE A 164 5.35 6.75 -13.26
C ILE A 164 6.87 6.68 -13.04
N ASP A 165 7.30 5.72 -12.22
CA ASP A 165 8.72 5.41 -12.04
C ASP A 165 9.39 5.13 -13.41
N TYR A 166 10.57 5.68 -13.65
CA TYR A 166 11.28 5.50 -14.92
C TYR A 166 11.77 4.05 -15.10
N LEU A 167 12.03 3.33 -13.99
CA LEU A 167 12.45 1.92 -13.99
C LEU A 167 11.29 0.94 -14.22
N ASP A 168 10.05 1.43 -14.24
CA ASP A 168 8.89 0.58 -14.41
C ASP A 168 8.64 0.20 -15.87
N PHE A 169 9.28 -0.87 -16.31
CA PHE A 169 9.17 -1.43 -17.66
C PHE A 169 7.76 -1.89 -18.08
N ALA A 170 6.78 -1.90 -17.16
CA ALA A 170 5.39 -2.22 -17.47
C ALA A 170 4.61 -1.01 -18.00
N SER A 171 5.13 0.22 -17.87
CA SER A 171 4.55 1.40 -18.49
C SER A 171 4.75 1.36 -20.02
N PRO A 172 3.87 2.00 -20.80
CA PRO A 172 4.01 2.04 -22.26
C PRO A 172 5.23 2.86 -22.71
N VAL A 173 5.61 3.86 -21.92
CA VAL A 173 6.74 4.75 -22.15
C VAL A 173 7.45 5.03 -20.82
N GLU A 174 8.77 5.19 -20.85
CA GLU A 174 9.56 5.55 -19.68
C GLU A 174 9.00 6.80 -18.97
N GLY A 175 8.82 6.70 -17.65
CA GLY A 175 8.33 7.81 -16.82
C GLY A 175 6.86 8.18 -17.00
N LEU A 176 6.13 7.56 -17.93
CA LEU A 176 4.75 7.92 -18.26
C LEU A 176 3.86 6.67 -18.44
N GLY A 177 2.78 6.61 -17.68
CA GLY A 177 1.83 5.49 -17.76
C GLY A 177 0.45 5.86 -17.23
N SER A 178 -0.29 4.85 -16.80
CA SER A 178 -1.65 5.02 -16.28
C SER A 178 -1.77 4.60 -14.82
N LYS A 179 -2.81 5.09 -14.17
CA LYS A 179 -3.20 4.74 -12.79
C LYS A 179 -4.62 4.22 -12.77
N MET A 180 -4.88 3.29 -11.87
CA MET A 180 -6.17 2.64 -11.68
C MET A 180 -6.61 2.78 -10.23
N GLY A 181 -7.81 3.31 -10.02
CA GLY A 181 -8.50 3.31 -8.74
C GLY A 181 -9.66 2.32 -8.74
N ILE A 182 -9.83 1.54 -7.68
CA ILE A 182 -10.96 0.62 -7.50
C ILE A 182 -11.76 1.07 -6.28
N ASP A 183 -13.02 1.44 -6.49
CA ASP A 183 -13.95 1.76 -5.41
C ASP A 183 -14.66 0.49 -4.94
N ALA A 184 -14.08 -0.18 -3.94
CA ALA A 184 -14.63 -1.37 -3.29
C ALA A 184 -15.47 -1.04 -2.05
N THR A 185 -15.91 0.21 -1.89
CA THR A 185 -16.82 0.61 -0.80
C THR A 185 -18.27 0.24 -1.12
N ALA A 186 -19.09 0.15 -0.08
CA ALA A 186 -20.54 0.02 -0.19
C ALA A 186 -21.12 1.19 -1.01
N LYS A 187 -22.00 0.87 -1.95
CA LYS A 187 -22.62 1.90 -2.79
C LYS A 187 -23.86 2.46 -2.09
N ILE A 188 -23.90 3.79 -1.96
CA ILE A 188 -24.92 4.52 -1.22
C ILE A 188 -25.53 5.64 -2.07
N GLY A 189 -26.77 6.00 -1.77
CA GLY A 189 -27.47 7.09 -2.43
C GLY A 189 -27.49 6.96 -3.95
N ALA A 190 -26.91 7.94 -4.65
CA ALA A 190 -26.94 8.01 -6.12
C ALA A 190 -26.02 7.00 -6.84
N GLU A 191 -25.20 6.23 -6.13
CA GLU A 191 -24.26 5.28 -6.76
C GLU A 191 -24.92 3.99 -7.28
N THR A 192 -26.12 3.68 -6.77
CA THR A 192 -26.87 2.49 -7.15
C THR A 192 -28.37 2.69 -6.93
N SER A 193 -29.19 2.10 -7.81
CA SER A 193 -30.65 2.01 -7.63
C SER A 193 -31.09 0.70 -6.95
N ARG A 194 -30.14 -0.23 -6.73
CA ARG A 194 -30.41 -1.52 -6.08
C ARG A 194 -30.36 -1.37 -4.57
N GLU A 195 -31.19 -2.14 -3.87
CA GLU A 195 -31.02 -2.36 -2.43
C GLU A 195 -29.64 -2.99 -2.17
N TRP A 196 -28.88 -2.38 -1.27
CA TRP A 196 -27.53 -2.85 -0.96
C TRP A 196 -27.57 -4.02 0.03
N GLY A 197 -26.65 -4.97 -0.14
CA GLY A 197 -26.57 -6.14 0.74
C GLY A 197 -26.26 -5.76 2.18
N ARG A 198 -26.95 -6.39 3.13
CA ARG A 198 -26.59 -6.32 4.55
C ARG A 198 -25.49 -7.33 4.85
N LYS A 199 -24.37 -6.86 5.42
CA LYS A 199 -23.28 -7.75 5.85
C LYS A 199 -23.79 -8.72 6.92
N LEU A 200 -23.40 -9.99 6.80
CA LEU A 200 -23.73 -11.02 7.77
C LEU A 200 -22.88 -10.81 9.03
N ARG A 201 -23.53 -10.70 10.19
CA ARG A 201 -22.87 -10.56 11.49
C ARG A 201 -23.68 -11.25 12.56
N MET A 202 -22.99 -11.90 13.50
CA MET A 202 -23.62 -12.42 14.71
C MET A 202 -24.02 -11.26 15.65
N SER A 203 -25.04 -11.44 16.48
CA SER A 203 -25.42 -10.45 17.49
C SER A 203 -24.42 -10.41 18.65
N ASP A 204 -24.27 -9.24 19.28
CA ASP A 204 -23.24 -9.01 20.30
C ASP A 204 -23.40 -9.93 21.52
N ASP A 205 -24.64 -10.19 21.94
CA ASP A 205 -24.96 -11.10 23.04
C ASP A 205 -24.46 -12.53 22.79
N ILE A 206 -24.62 -13.02 21.55
CA ILE A 206 -24.14 -14.35 21.17
C ILE A 206 -22.61 -14.37 21.05
N ILE A 207 -22.00 -13.31 20.51
CA ILE A 207 -20.54 -13.20 20.43
C ILE A 207 -19.94 -13.25 21.84
N GLU A 208 -20.48 -12.46 22.77
CA GLU A 208 -20.03 -12.42 24.16
C GLU A 208 -20.25 -13.76 24.87
N GLU A 209 -21.40 -14.39 24.69
CA GLU A 209 -21.71 -15.69 25.29
C GLU A 209 -20.74 -16.78 24.83
N VAL A 210 -20.50 -16.88 23.52
CA VAL A 210 -19.60 -17.88 22.92
C VAL A 210 -18.17 -17.63 23.34
N THR A 211 -17.71 -16.37 23.29
CA THR A 211 -16.36 -15.96 23.71
C THR A 211 -16.10 -16.34 25.17
N ARG A 212 -17.05 -16.03 26.07
CA ARG A 212 -16.94 -16.35 27.49
C ARG A 212 -16.86 -17.85 27.74
N LYS A 213 -17.65 -18.65 27.02
CA LYS A 213 -17.74 -20.10 27.19
C LYS A 213 -16.70 -20.89 26.39
N TRP A 214 -15.85 -20.24 25.59
CA TRP A 214 -15.00 -20.93 24.60
C TRP A 214 -14.15 -22.06 25.20
N ARG A 215 -13.51 -21.81 26.35
CA ARG A 215 -12.68 -22.80 27.05
C ARG A 215 -13.50 -24.00 27.56
N GLU A 216 -14.77 -23.79 27.88
CA GLU A 216 -15.68 -24.85 28.35
C GLU A 216 -16.07 -25.81 27.22
N TYR A 217 -16.02 -25.36 25.96
CA TYR A 217 -16.36 -26.18 24.79
C TYR A 217 -15.27 -27.20 24.41
N GLY A 218 -14.06 -27.06 24.94
CA GLY A 218 -12.94 -27.97 24.59
C GLY A 218 -12.49 -27.86 23.13
N LEU A 219 -12.78 -26.74 22.47
CA LEU A 219 -12.40 -26.48 21.07
C LEU A 219 -11.00 -25.82 20.99
N PRO A 220 -10.26 -26.03 19.88
CA PRO A 220 -8.96 -25.39 19.66
C PRO A 220 -9.09 -23.87 19.51
N GLY A 221 -8.00 -23.15 19.76
CA GLY A 221 -7.94 -21.68 19.68
C GLY A 221 -8.15 -20.99 21.03
N ASP A 222 -7.94 -19.68 21.06
CA ASP A 222 -8.02 -18.87 22.29
C ASP A 222 -9.41 -18.29 22.57
N GLY A 223 -10.36 -18.50 21.65
CA GLY A 223 -11.74 -18.03 21.78
C GLY A 223 -11.94 -16.56 21.49
N ARG A 224 -10.94 -15.86 20.94
CA ARG A 224 -11.16 -14.52 20.42
C ARG A 224 -12.18 -14.56 19.29
N ASP A 225 -13.12 -13.62 19.33
CA ASP A 225 -14.13 -13.52 18.28
C ASP A 225 -13.51 -13.06 16.96
N ILE A 226 -14.12 -13.49 15.86
CA ILE A 226 -13.68 -13.17 14.50
C ILE A 226 -14.23 -11.81 14.02
N TRP A 227 -15.02 -11.13 14.84
CA TRP A 227 -15.65 -9.85 14.52
C TRP A 227 -14.71 -8.74 15.01
N THR A 228 -14.31 -7.85 14.12
CA THR A 228 -13.34 -6.80 14.47
C THR A 228 -14.01 -5.69 15.28
N SER A 229 -13.23 -4.89 16.04
CA SER A 229 -13.79 -3.75 16.78
C SER A 229 -14.45 -2.69 15.88
N THR A 230 -14.08 -2.67 14.60
CA THR A 230 -14.68 -1.84 13.54
C THR A 230 -16.08 -2.29 13.12
N ASP A 231 -16.46 -3.53 13.46
CA ASP A 231 -17.81 -4.10 13.32
C ASP A 231 -18.72 -3.77 14.52
N ARG A 232 -18.25 -3.00 15.51
CA ARG A 232 -19.02 -2.42 16.62
C ARG A 232 -19.35 -0.95 16.32
#